data_AF-A0A9P7Y832-F1
#
_entry.id   AF-A0A9P7Y832-F1
#
_cell.length_a   1.000
_cell.length_b   1.000
_cell.length_c   1.000
_cell.angle_alpha   90.00
_cell.angle_beta   90.00
_cell.angle_gamma   90.00
#
_symmetry.space_group_name_H-M   'P 1'
#
loop_
_entity.id
_entity.type
_entity.pdbx_description
1 polymer ?
#
loop_
_entity_poly.entity_id
_entity_poly.type
_entity_poly.pdbx_seq_one_letter_code
_entity_poly.pdbx_strand_id
1 'polypeptide(L)'
;MYLAIITLPLLGSIVSGFFGRKVGVSGAQLITCTSVIVTTLLAIVAFFEVVSMLIPVLIVSSLVHIYSIGYMSHDPHNQRFFSYLSLFTFMMIILVTANNFLLMFVGIAANQSSMSAFLTNRVGDCFLTIGITVFSLAPFVNENIVTIIGICLLIGAMAKSSQGPTPVSALIHAATMVTAGAITTVFSSLIGLFQQDIKKVIAYSTMSQLAREYNQSS
;
A
#
# COMPACT_ATOMS: atom_id res chain seq x y z
N MET A 1 12.58 20.22 -7.39
CA MET A 1 12.67 18.75 -7.50
C MET A 1 11.53 18.06 -6.77
N TYR A 2 11.30 18.30 -5.48
CA TYR A 2 10.18 17.72 -4.72
C TYR A 2 8.79 17.97 -5.31
N LEU A 3 8.52 19.20 -5.77
CA LEU A 3 7.23 19.53 -6.38
C LEU A 3 6.97 18.68 -7.64
N ALA A 4 8.01 18.44 -8.45
CA ALA A 4 7.92 17.56 -9.62
C ALA A 4 7.61 16.11 -9.22
N ILE A 5 8.22 15.60 -8.14
CA ILE A 5 7.96 14.25 -7.62
C ILE A 5 6.48 14.10 -7.22
N ILE A 6 5.89 15.13 -6.61
CA ILE A 6 4.48 15.13 -6.20
C ILE A 6 3.55 15.27 -7.41
N THR A 7 3.85 16.18 -8.35
CA THR A 7 2.92 16.51 -9.44
C THR A 7 2.93 15.51 -10.59
N LEU A 8 4.02 14.76 -10.79
CA LEU A 8 4.15 13.86 -11.95
C LEU A 8 3.12 12.71 -11.95
N PRO A 9 2.92 11.95 -10.86
CA PRO A 9 1.88 10.91 -10.81
C PRO A 9 0.46 11.48 -10.89
N LEU A 10 0.24 12.68 -10.33
CA LEU A 10 -1.03 13.40 -10.44
C LEU A 10 -1.35 13.75 -11.90
N LEU A 11 -0.38 14.28 -12.65
CA LEU A 11 -0.53 14.57 -14.07
C LEU A 11 -0.87 13.30 -14.85
N GLY A 12 -0.21 12.18 -14.56
CA GLY A 12 -0.52 10.88 -15.15
C GLY A 12 -1.98 10.45 -14.92
N SER A 13 -2.47 10.61 -13.67
CA SER A 13 -3.84 10.27 -13.31
C SER A 13 -4.88 11.16 -13.98
N ILE A 14 -4.67 12.47 -13.99
CA ILE A 14 -5.59 13.44 -14.60
C ILE A 14 -5.70 13.22 -16.11
N VAL A 15 -4.56 13.01 -16.78
CA VAL A 15 -4.53 12.78 -18.23
C VAL A 15 -5.19 11.44 -18.58
N SER A 16 -4.87 10.38 -17.85
CA SER A 16 -5.51 9.05 -18.03
C SER A 16 -7.01 9.05 -17.70
N GLY A 17 -7.44 9.84 -16.71
CA GLY A 17 -8.81 9.86 -16.21
C GLY A 17 -9.74 10.74 -17.05
N PHE A 18 -9.40 12.02 -17.22
CA PHE A 18 -10.24 12.99 -17.94
C PHE A 18 -10.09 12.90 -19.46
N PHE A 19 -8.89 12.61 -19.96
CA PHE A 19 -8.62 12.50 -21.40
C PHE A 19 -8.58 11.05 -21.90
N GLY A 20 -8.92 10.05 -21.08
CA GLY A 20 -8.85 8.63 -21.43
C GLY A 20 -9.58 8.25 -22.73
N ARG A 21 -10.74 8.86 -23.01
CA ARG A 21 -11.49 8.61 -24.27
C ARG A 21 -10.75 9.10 -25.52
N LYS A 22 -9.90 10.13 -25.41
CA LYS A 22 -9.11 10.68 -26.52
C LYS A 22 -7.72 10.03 -26.62
N VAL A 23 -7.15 9.64 -25.49
CA VAL A 23 -5.80 9.06 -25.36
C VAL A 23 -5.80 7.56 -25.68
N GLY A 24 -6.92 6.87 -25.47
CA GLY A 24 -7.03 5.43 -25.69
C GLY A 24 -6.34 4.60 -24.60
N VAL A 25 -6.52 3.27 -24.67
CA VAL A 25 -6.06 2.33 -23.64
C VAL A 25 -4.53 2.28 -23.56
N SER A 26 -3.86 2.10 -24.71
CA SER A 26 -2.40 2.03 -24.77
C SER A 26 -1.73 3.36 -24.40
N GLY A 27 -2.36 4.49 -24.75
CA GLY A 27 -1.84 5.81 -24.39
C GLY A 27 -1.92 6.07 -22.88
N ALA A 28 -3.01 5.69 -22.23
CA ALA A 28 -3.19 5.86 -20.79
C ALA A 28 -2.16 5.04 -19.99
N GLN A 29 -1.88 3.82 -20.43
CA GLN A 29 -0.85 2.94 -19.86
C GLN A 29 0.54 3.56 -19.97
N LEU A 30 0.90 4.05 -21.16
CA LEU A 30 2.22 4.62 -21.40
C LEU A 30 2.44 5.91 -20.59
N ILE A 31 1.45 6.80 -20.53
CA ILE A 31 1.54 8.07 -19.79
C ILE A 31 1.70 7.82 -18.28
N THR A 32 0.90 6.92 -17.71
CA THR A 32 0.97 6.63 -16.27
C THR A 32 2.27 5.91 -15.90
N CYS A 33 2.69 4.89 -16.66
CA CYS A 33 3.99 4.22 -16.46
C CYS A 33 5.15 5.20 -16.56
N THR A 34 5.21 6.00 -17.63
CA THR A 34 6.31 6.96 -17.82
C THR A 34 6.33 8.02 -16.72
N SER A 35 5.16 8.54 -16.31
CA SER A 35 5.09 9.48 -15.20
C SER A 35 5.69 8.92 -13.91
N VAL A 36 5.33 7.69 -13.54
CA VAL A 36 5.82 7.04 -12.31
C VAL A 36 7.28 6.65 -12.41
N ILE A 37 7.74 6.11 -13.54
CA ILE A 37 9.16 5.78 -13.76
C ILE A 37 10.02 7.04 -13.64
N VAL A 38 9.62 8.14 -14.27
CA VAL A 38 10.34 9.43 -14.16
C VAL A 38 10.33 9.92 -12.71
N THR A 39 9.23 9.72 -11.98
CA THR A 39 9.11 10.05 -10.56
C THR A 39 10.09 9.23 -9.71
N THR A 40 10.22 7.93 -9.98
CA THR A 40 11.17 7.03 -9.30
C THR A 40 12.61 7.42 -9.59
N LEU A 41 12.94 7.77 -10.85
CA LEU A 41 14.28 8.24 -11.21
C LEU A 41 14.63 9.57 -10.52
N LEU A 42 13.69 10.53 -10.51
CA LEU A 42 13.85 11.80 -9.79
C LEU A 42 14.03 11.59 -8.28
N ALA A 43 13.35 10.61 -7.69
CA ALA A 43 13.53 10.25 -6.29
C ALA A 43 14.92 9.67 -6.01
N ILE A 44 15.46 8.82 -6.89
CA ILE A 44 16.84 8.30 -6.73
C ILE A 44 17.86 9.45 -6.78
N VAL A 45 17.66 10.45 -7.65
CA VAL A 45 18.56 11.61 -7.77
C VAL A 45 18.44 12.58 -6.58
N ALA A 46 17.27 12.68 -5.96
CA ALA A 46 16.99 13.61 -4.86
C ALA A 46 17.49 13.14 -3.48
N PHE A 47 18.53 12.30 -3.42
CA PHE A 47 18.94 11.59 -2.21
C PHE A 47 19.58 12.50 -1.14
N PHE A 48 18.76 13.12 -0.28
CA PHE A 48 19.12 13.52 1.09
C PHE A 48 17.85 13.75 1.96
N GLU A 49 17.84 13.13 3.16
CA GLU A 49 16.87 13.19 4.28
C GLU A 49 15.38 12.87 4.06
N VAL A 50 14.69 13.39 3.03
CA VAL A 50 13.21 13.23 2.87
C VAL A 50 12.84 11.99 2.04
N VAL A 51 13.81 11.40 1.33
CA VAL A 51 13.53 10.49 0.21
C VAL A 51 13.68 9.00 0.56
N SER A 52 14.23 8.62 1.73
CA SER A 52 14.34 7.20 2.12
C SER A 52 12.97 6.51 2.24
N MET A 53 11.96 7.21 2.76
CA MET A 53 10.57 6.68 2.82
C MET A 53 9.89 6.62 1.45
N LEU A 54 10.35 7.42 0.49
CA LEU A 54 9.69 7.59 -0.81
C LEU A 54 10.20 6.57 -1.84
N ILE A 55 11.47 6.18 -1.75
CA ILE A 55 12.10 5.19 -2.62
C ILE A 55 11.35 3.85 -2.65
N PRO A 56 11.05 3.18 -1.52
CA PRO A 56 10.35 1.90 -1.55
C PRO A 56 8.94 2.04 -2.12
N VAL A 57 8.22 3.11 -1.79
CA VAL A 57 6.88 3.40 -2.33
C VAL A 57 6.94 3.57 -3.85
N LEU A 58 7.89 4.36 -4.36
CA LEU A 58 8.01 4.66 -5.79
C LEU A 58 8.55 3.47 -6.61
N ILE A 59 9.38 2.61 -6.01
CA ILE A 59 9.85 1.37 -6.63
C ILE A 59 8.70 0.36 -6.73
N VAL A 60 7.97 0.12 -5.65
CA VAL A 60 6.80 -0.77 -5.68
C VAL A 60 5.76 -0.23 -6.66
N SER A 61 5.52 1.08 -6.63
CA SER A 61 4.60 1.76 -7.55
C SER A 61 4.99 1.60 -9.03
N SER A 62 6.28 1.73 -9.38
CA SER A 62 6.72 1.57 -10.77
C SER A 62 6.62 0.12 -11.24
N LEU A 63 6.98 -0.85 -10.39
CA LEU A 63 6.82 -2.28 -10.67
C LEU A 63 5.36 -2.66 -10.87
N VAL A 64 4.46 -2.15 -10.01
CA VAL A 64 3.02 -2.40 -10.10
C VAL A 64 2.43 -1.83 -11.40
N HIS A 65 2.85 -0.63 -11.82
CA HIS A 65 2.43 -0.04 -13.09
C HIS A 65 2.85 -0.90 -14.29
N ILE A 66 4.11 -1.36 -14.32
CA ILE A 66 4.62 -2.24 -15.39
C ILE A 66 3.87 -3.58 -15.40
N TYR A 67 3.68 -4.18 -14.23
CA TYR A 67 2.96 -5.45 -14.10
C TYR A 67 1.49 -5.35 -14.54
N SER A 68 0.84 -4.21 -14.26
CA SER A 68 -0.57 -3.97 -14.60
C SER A 68 -0.83 -3.94 -16.12
N ILE A 69 0.18 -3.63 -16.95
CA ILE A 69 0.03 -3.60 -18.41
C ILE A 69 -0.28 -5.00 -18.93
N GLY A 70 0.49 -6.00 -18.48
CA GLY A 70 0.29 -7.39 -18.85
C GLY A 70 -0.97 -7.97 -18.23
N TYR A 71 -1.18 -7.70 -16.93
CA TYR A 71 -2.28 -8.28 -16.16
C TYR A 71 -3.66 -7.85 -16.68
N MET A 72 -3.86 -6.58 -17.03
CA MET A 72 -5.17 -6.10 -17.47
C MET A 72 -5.32 -6.00 -18.99
N SER A 73 -4.36 -6.50 -19.78
CA SER A 73 -4.39 -6.40 -21.25
C SER A 73 -5.70 -6.84 -21.93
N HIS A 74 -6.47 -7.72 -21.29
CA HIS A 74 -7.71 -8.29 -21.81
C HIS A 74 -8.98 -7.53 -21.36
N ASP A 75 -8.88 -6.58 -20.43
CA ASP A 75 -10.03 -5.85 -19.92
C ASP A 75 -10.31 -4.55 -20.73
N PRO A 76 -11.57 -4.26 -21.09
CA PRO A 76 -11.91 -3.07 -21.88
C PRO A 76 -11.84 -1.75 -21.09
N HIS A 77 -11.76 -1.81 -19.76
CA HIS A 77 -11.82 -0.63 -18.86
C HIS A 77 -10.48 -0.20 -18.26
N ASN A 78 -9.36 -0.68 -18.80
CA ASN A 78 -7.99 -0.44 -18.31
C ASN A 78 -7.65 1.04 -18.05
N GLN A 79 -8.11 1.93 -18.91
CA GLN A 79 -7.86 3.38 -18.81
C GLN A 79 -8.25 4.00 -17.45
N ARG A 80 -9.36 3.55 -16.86
CA ARG A 80 -9.82 4.06 -15.55
C ARG A 80 -8.99 3.48 -14.41
N PHE A 81 -8.63 2.21 -14.55
CA PHE A 81 -7.79 1.52 -13.58
C PHE A 81 -6.42 2.18 -13.43
N PHE A 82 -5.73 2.47 -14.53
CA PHE A 82 -4.43 3.15 -14.50
C PHE A 82 -4.52 4.59 -13.93
N SER A 83 -5.64 5.28 -14.15
CA SER A 83 -5.90 6.58 -13.51
C SER A 83 -6.04 6.46 -11.99
N TYR A 84 -6.77 5.46 -11.48
CA TYR A 84 -6.85 5.22 -10.04
C TYR A 84 -5.54 4.77 -9.42
N LEU A 85 -4.76 3.95 -10.14
CA LEU A 85 -3.46 3.47 -9.67
C LEU A 85 -2.46 4.62 -9.52
N SER A 86 -2.44 5.57 -10.47
CA SER A 86 -1.61 6.78 -10.38
C SER A 86 -2.16 7.83 -9.39
N LEU A 87 -3.47 7.87 -9.14
CA LEU A 87 -4.04 8.71 -8.07
C LEU A 87 -3.65 8.18 -6.70
N PHE A 88 -3.64 6.85 -6.53
CA PHE A 88 -3.21 6.21 -5.31
C PHE A 88 -1.75 6.53 -4.99
N THR A 89 -0.86 6.47 -5.98
CA THR A 89 0.57 6.76 -5.78
C THR A 89 0.79 8.23 -5.44
N PHE A 90 -0.02 9.13 -6.00
CA PHE A 90 -0.04 10.54 -5.62
C PHE A 90 -0.48 10.75 -4.15
N MET A 91 -1.59 10.16 -3.73
CA MET A 91 -2.04 10.23 -2.33
C MET A 91 -1.00 9.66 -1.36
N MET A 92 -0.31 8.60 -1.78
CA MET A 92 0.76 7.98 -1.01
C MET A 92 1.97 8.90 -0.86
N ILE A 93 2.37 9.59 -1.92
CA ILE A 93 3.46 10.58 -1.87
C ILE A 93 3.06 11.77 -0.98
N ILE A 94 1.80 12.23 -1.03
CA ILE A 94 1.31 13.28 -0.13
C ILE A 94 1.39 12.85 1.33
N LEU A 95 0.99 11.61 1.64
CA LEU A 95 1.06 11.10 3.01
C LEU A 95 2.51 11.11 3.54
N VAL A 96 3.46 10.66 2.73
CA VAL A 96 4.88 10.55 3.12
C VAL A 96 5.57 11.92 3.17
N THR A 97 5.17 12.86 2.32
CA THR A 97 5.75 14.22 2.27
C THR A 97 5.03 15.25 3.15
N ALA A 98 4.00 14.82 3.89
CA ALA A 98 3.19 15.72 4.71
C ALA A 98 4.02 16.40 5.81
N ASN A 99 4.07 17.73 5.78
CA ASN A 99 4.72 18.56 6.79
C ASN A 99 3.74 19.15 7.83
N ASN A 100 2.45 18.83 7.73
CA ASN A 100 1.43 19.27 8.67
C ASN A 100 0.39 18.16 8.91
N PHE A 101 -0.25 18.19 10.08
CA PHE A 101 -1.23 17.17 10.48
C PHE A 101 -2.42 17.08 9.53
N LEU A 102 -2.83 18.20 8.93
CA LEU A 102 -3.97 18.25 8.01
C LEU A 102 -3.67 17.47 6.71
N LEU A 103 -2.50 17.71 6.10
CA LEU A 103 -2.06 17.05 4.88
C LEU A 103 -1.77 15.56 5.11
N MET A 104 -1.25 15.22 6.30
CA MET A 104 -1.14 13.82 6.74
C MET A 104 -2.52 13.16 6.84
N PHE A 105 -3.52 13.85 7.40
CA PHE A 105 -4.88 13.32 7.54
C PHE A 105 -5.57 13.11 6.19
N VAL A 106 -5.34 14.01 5.22
CA VAL A 106 -5.82 13.84 3.84
C VAL A 106 -5.23 12.56 3.21
N GLY A 107 -3.93 12.32 3.40
CA GLY A 107 -3.28 11.09 2.94
C GLY A 107 -3.83 9.82 3.62
N ILE A 108 -4.10 9.86 4.92
CA ILE A 108 -4.67 8.74 5.68
C ILE A 108 -6.10 8.44 5.22
N ALA A 109 -6.93 9.46 5.03
CA ALA A 109 -8.32 9.31 4.59
C ALA A 109 -8.40 8.65 3.21
N ALA A 110 -7.51 9.02 2.29
CA ALA A 110 -7.41 8.37 0.98
C ALA A 110 -7.00 6.88 1.09
N ASN A 111 -6.10 6.57 2.02
CA ASN A 111 -5.60 5.21 2.25
C ASN A 111 -6.49 4.36 3.17
N GLN A 112 -7.58 4.88 3.73
CA GLN A 112 -8.50 4.09 4.56
C GLN A 112 -9.15 2.93 3.77
N SER A 113 -9.36 3.12 2.46
CA SER A 113 -9.83 2.10 1.52
C SER A 113 -8.84 0.93 1.34
N SER A 114 -7.54 1.21 1.49
CA SER A 114 -6.43 0.24 1.46
C SER A 114 -6.46 -0.70 2.68
N MET A 115 -6.74 -0.14 3.86
CA MET A 115 -6.76 -0.90 5.13
C MET A 115 -7.90 -1.93 5.20
N SER A 116 -9.08 -1.62 4.66
CA SER A 116 -10.20 -2.58 4.63
C SER A 116 -9.91 -3.77 3.71
N ALA A 117 -9.25 -3.53 2.58
CA ALA A 117 -8.85 -4.60 1.66
C ALA A 117 -7.77 -5.51 2.27
N PHE A 118 -6.83 -4.93 3.04
CA PHE A 118 -5.81 -5.68 3.77
C PHE A 118 -6.40 -6.55 4.89
N LEU A 119 -7.32 -6.01 5.70
CA LEU A 119 -7.95 -6.77 6.78
C LEU A 119 -8.69 -8.00 6.25
N THR A 120 -9.46 -7.85 5.17
CA THR A 120 -10.12 -8.98 4.50
C THR A 120 -9.09 -10.00 4.00
N ASN A 121 -7.94 -9.53 3.51
CA ASN A 121 -6.86 -10.42 3.06
C ASN A 121 -6.22 -11.21 4.18
N ARG A 122 -5.93 -10.52 5.29
CA ARG A 122 -5.22 -11.11 6.43
C ARG A 122 -6.12 -12.10 7.16
N VAL A 123 -7.40 -11.78 7.29
CA VAL A 123 -8.43 -12.73 7.78
C VAL A 123 -8.47 -13.95 6.87
N GLY A 124 -8.46 -13.77 5.54
CA GLY A 124 -8.38 -14.87 4.57
C GLY A 124 -7.16 -15.76 4.74
N ASP A 125 -5.97 -15.16 4.90
CA ASP A 125 -4.71 -15.90 5.12
C ASP A 125 -4.74 -16.70 6.43
N CYS A 126 -5.33 -16.15 7.51
CA CYS A 126 -5.51 -16.86 8.77
C CYS A 126 -6.42 -18.10 8.60
N PHE A 127 -7.57 -17.95 7.93
CA PHE A 127 -8.49 -19.07 7.69
C PHE A 127 -7.90 -20.14 6.76
N LEU A 128 -7.14 -19.73 5.74
CA LEU A 128 -6.42 -20.66 4.86
C LEU A 128 -5.34 -21.44 5.63
N THR A 129 -4.57 -20.76 6.48
CA THR A 129 -3.48 -21.39 7.25
C THR A 129 -4.03 -22.39 8.26
N ILE A 130 -5.11 -22.04 8.97
CA ILE A 130 -5.80 -22.96 9.90
C ILE A 130 -6.41 -24.13 9.12
N GLY A 131 -7.00 -23.88 7.96
CA GLY A 131 -7.54 -24.93 7.10
C GLY A 131 -6.47 -25.94 6.66
N ILE A 132 -5.30 -25.48 6.23
CA ILE A 132 -4.21 -26.34 5.76
C ILE A 132 -3.57 -27.15 6.91
N THR A 133 -3.33 -26.53 8.08
CA THR A 133 -2.73 -27.23 9.23
C THR A 133 -3.65 -28.32 9.77
N VAL A 134 -4.95 -28.05 9.83
CA VAL A 134 -5.95 -29.05 10.27
C VAL A 134 -6.20 -30.10 9.17
N PHE A 135 -6.10 -29.74 7.88
CA PHE A 135 -6.15 -30.70 6.76
C PHE A 135 -4.98 -31.70 6.78
N SER A 136 -3.79 -31.30 7.21
CA SER A 136 -2.65 -32.22 7.38
C SER A 136 -2.90 -33.28 8.45
N LEU A 137 -3.81 -33.03 9.39
CA LEU A 137 -4.21 -33.98 10.44
C LEU A 137 -5.41 -34.84 10.04
N ALA A 138 -6.12 -34.49 8.95
CA ALA A 138 -7.34 -35.15 8.47
C ALA A 138 -7.34 -36.69 8.43
N PRO A 139 -6.25 -37.40 8.07
CA PRO A 139 -6.25 -38.87 8.11
C PRO A 139 -6.45 -39.49 9.51
N PHE A 140 -6.41 -38.69 10.59
CA PHE A 140 -6.56 -39.13 11.97
C PHE A 140 -7.84 -38.60 12.67
N VAL A 141 -8.78 -37.96 11.93
CA VAL A 141 -9.87 -37.18 12.57
C VAL A 141 -11.27 -37.49 12.02
N ASN A 142 -12.28 -37.27 12.87
CA ASN A 142 -13.72 -37.48 12.68
C ASN A 142 -14.34 -36.64 11.54
N GLU A 143 -15.43 -37.11 10.92
CA GLU A 143 -16.14 -36.47 9.79
C GLU A 143 -16.58 -35.02 10.09
N ASN A 144 -16.97 -34.74 11.35
CA ASN A 144 -17.35 -33.38 11.79
C ASN A 144 -16.19 -32.37 11.73
N ILE A 145 -14.94 -32.83 11.82
CA ILE A 145 -13.77 -31.95 11.73
C ILE A 145 -13.39 -31.72 10.27
N VAL A 146 -13.63 -32.70 9.39
CA VAL A 146 -13.46 -32.55 7.94
C VAL A 146 -14.38 -31.46 7.36
N THR A 147 -15.63 -31.36 7.83
CA THR A 147 -16.54 -30.28 7.39
C THR A 147 -16.08 -28.90 7.87
N ILE A 148 -15.56 -28.78 9.09
CA ILE A 148 -15.00 -27.53 9.62
C ILE A 148 -13.75 -27.10 8.84
N ILE A 149 -12.89 -28.05 8.46
CA ILE A 149 -11.74 -27.79 7.57
C ILE A 149 -12.21 -27.24 6.23
N GLY A 150 -13.22 -27.89 5.63
CA GLY A 150 -13.82 -27.46 4.37
C GLY A 150 -14.38 -26.02 4.44
N ILE A 151 -15.06 -25.68 5.53
CA ILE A 151 -15.59 -24.33 5.76
C ILE A 151 -14.46 -23.32 5.96
N CYS A 152 -13.42 -23.63 6.74
CA CYS A 152 -12.27 -22.74 6.92
C CYS A 152 -11.51 -22.49 5.61
N LEU A 153 -11.27 -23.52 4.81
CA LEU A 153 -10.63 -23.39 3.50
C LEU A 153 -11.50 -22.60 2.53
N LEU A 154 -12.81 -22.82 2.54
CA LEU A 154 -13.75 -22.08 1.71
C LEU A 154 -13.77 -20.60 2.07
N ILE A 155 -13.85 -20.25 3.36
CA ILE A 155 -13.82 -18.85 3.83
C ILE A 155 -12.48 -18.19 3.47
N GLY A 156 -11.35 -18.89 3.63
CA GLY A 156 -10.04 -18.41 3.23
C GLY A 156 -9.92 -18.15 1.72
N ALA A 157 -10.45 -19.07 0.90
CA ALA A 157 -10.47 -18.92 -0.56
C ALA A 157 -11.40 -17.80 -1.03
N MET A 158 -12.59 -17.65 -0.41
CA MET A 158 -13.54 -16.57 -0.74
C MET A 158 -12.99 -15.19 -0.35
N ALA A 159 -12.25 -15.09 0.75
CA ALA A 159 -11.60 -13.84 1.14
C ALA A 159 -10.56 -13.38 0.10
N LYS A 160 -9.81 -14.32 -0.51
CA LYS A 160 -8.87 -14.03 -1.61
C LYS A 160 -9.56 -13.67 -2.92
N SER A 161 -10.70 -14.27 -3.25
CA SER A 161 -11.42 -14.00 -4.50
C SER A 161 -12.17 -12.66 -4.51
N SER A 162 -12.49 -12.11 -3.32
CA SER A 162 -13.07 -10.76 -3.17
C SER A 162 -12.08 -9.62 -3.39
N GLN A 163 -10.80 -9.93 -3.56
CA GLN A 163 -9.79 -8.91 -3.81
C GLN A 163 -9.75 -8.54 -5.28
N GLY A 164 -9.88 -7.25 -5.55
CA GLY A 164 -9.59 -6.68 -6.85
C GLY A 164 -8.17 -7.00 -7.34
N PRO A 165 -7.79 -6.49 -8.52
CA PRO A 165 -6.60 -6.91 -9.26
C PRO A 165 -5.33 -6.93 -8.38
N THR A 166 -4.57 -8.03 -8.49
CA THR A 166 -3.29 -8.29 -7.79
C THR A 166 -2.26 -7.14 -7.78
N PRO A 167 -2.15 -6.27 -8.81
CA PRO A 167 -1.31 -5.06 -8.71
C PRO A 167 -1.73 -4.10 -7.57
N VAL A 168 -3.03 -3.97 -7.32
CA VAL A 168 -3.55 -3.06 -6.29
C VAL A 168 -3.29 -3.61 -4.90
N SER A 169 -3.42 -4.93 -4.69
CA SER A 169 -3.16 -5.53 -3.37
C SER A 169 -1.70 -5.45 -2.95
N ALA A 170 -0.75 -5.55 -3.88
CA ALA A 170 0.69 -5.37 -3.60
C ALA A 170 1.03 -3.92 -3.20
N LEU A 171 0.46 -2.95 -3.92
CA LEU A 171 0.61 -1.52 -3.63
C LEU A 171 -0.03 -1.15 -2.28
N ILE A 172 -1.19 -1.74 -1.98
CA ILE A 172 -1.89 -1.62 -0.70
C ILE A 172 -1.01 -2.15 0.45
N HIS A 173 -0.39 -3.32 0.30
CA HIS A 173 0.48 -3.89 1.33
C HIS A 173 1.69 -3.00 1.66
N ALA A 174 2.29 -2.38 0.64
CA ALA A 174 3.36 -1.42 0.84
C ALA A 174 2.85 -0.12 1.49
N ALA A 175 1.68 0.36 1.08
CA ALA A 175 1.07 1.57 1.62
C ALA A 175 0.63 1.45 3.09
N THR A 176 0.14 0.28 3.51
CA THR A 176 -0.31 0.04 4.89
C THR A 176 0.86 -0.06 5.86
N MET A 177 2.01 -0.65 5.47
CA MET A 177 3.21 -0.62 6.32
C MET A 177 3.65 0.82 6.62
N VAL A 178 3.64 1.69 5.60
CA VAL A 178 4.02 3.09 5.75
C VAL A 178 2.99 3.88 6.56
N THR A 179 1.69 3.64 6.33
CA THR A 179 0.62 4.29 7.11
C THR A 179 0.65 3.85 8.58
N ALA A 180 0.89 2.57 8.84
CA ALA A 180 1.06 2.04 10.19
C ALA A 180 2.28 2.66 10.89
N GLY A 181 3.40 2.83 10.18
CA GLY A 181 4.59 3.54 10.68
C GLY A 181 4.34 5.01 11.03
N ALA A 182 3.55 5.72 10.21
CA ALA A 182 3.14 7.09 10.50
C ALA A 182 2.25 7.17 11.75
N ILE A 183 1.29 6.26 11.87
CA ILE A 183 0.39 6.17 13.04
C ILE A 183 1.20 5.87 14.31
N THR A 184 2.08 4.86 14.31
CA THR A 184 2.86 4.50 15.50
C THR A 184 3.81 5.62 15.94
N THR A 185 4.37 6.39 15.00
CA THR A 185 5.22 7.55 15.31
C THR A 185 4.40 8.68 15.97
N VAL A 186 3.21 8.98 15.47
CA VAL A 186 2.33 10.01 16.02
C VAL A 186 1.81 9.61 17.40
N PHE A 187 1.32 8.37 17.55
CA PHE A 187 0.77 7.89 18.82
C PHE A 187 1.85 7.71 19.89
N SER A 188 3.06 7.24 19.55
CA SER A 188 4.15 7.17 20.53
C SER A 188 4.61 8.56 20.98
N SER A 189 4.66 9.53 20.07
CA SER A 189 5.00 10.92 20.38
C SER A 189 3.94 11.61 21.27
N LEU A 190 2.65 11.38 21.01
CA LEU A 190 1.56 11.91 21.85
C LEU A 190 1.52 11.27 23.24
N ILE A 191 1.71 9.96 23.35
CA ILE A 191 1.70 9.24 24.64
C ILE A 191 2.89 9.68 25.50
N GLY A 192 4.05 9.96 24.88
CA GLY A 192 5.24 10.47 25.57
C GLY A 192 5.05 11.83 26.27
N LEU A 193 4.10 12.67 25.82
CA LEU A 193 3.83 13.99 26.41
C LEU A 193 3.05 13.93 27.73
N PHE A 194 2.29 12.87 27.96
CA PHE A 194 1.46 12.68 29.16
C PHE A 194 2.11 11.74 30.20
N GLN A 195 3.34 11.32 29.96
CA GLN A 195 4.07 10.37 30.80
C GLN A 195 4.91 11.10 31.85
N GLN A 196 4.62 10.83 33.13
CA GLN A 196 5.39 11.37 34.27
C GLN A 196 6.62 10.51 34.62
N ASP A 197 6.72 9.30 34.05
CA ASP A 197 7.81 8.35 34.28
C ASP A 197 8.92 8.48 33.22
N ILE A 198 10.09 9.00 33.61
CA ILE A 198 11.20 9.28 32.68
C ILE A 198 11.68 8.05 31.91
N LYS A 199 11.59 6.85 32.51
CA LYS A 199 11.98 5.58 31.86
C LYS A 199 11.06 5.20 30.70
N LYS A 200 9.76 5.48 30.85
CA LYS A 200 8.78 5.23 29.80
C LYS A 200 8.85 6.30 28.73
N VAL A 201 9.10 7.56 29.10
CA VAL A 201 9.39 8.66 28.14
C VAL A 201 10.57 8.29 27.25
N ILE A 202 11.66 7.78 27.84
CA ILE A 202 12.82 7.30 27.08
C ILE A 202 12.39 6.14 26.17
N ALA A 203 11.72 5.09 26.68
CA ALA A 203 11.29 3.96 25.86
C ALA A 203 10.39 4.35 24.66
N TYR A 204 9.44 5.28 24.84
CA TYR A 204 8.61 5.80 23.75
C TYR A 204 9.40 6.67 22.78
N SER A 205 10.34 7.47 23.28
CA SER A 205 11.24 8.24 22.42
C SER A 205 12.14 7.32 21.59
N THR A 206 12.67 6.23 22.16
CA THR A 206 13.49 5.23 21.48
C THR A 206 12.66 4.41 20.50
N MET A 207 11.39 4.13 20.76
CA MET A 207 10.48 3.50 19.78
C MET A 207 10.18 4.43 18.59
N SER A 208 10.00 5.73 18.83
CA SER A 208 9.87 6.71 17.73
C SER A 208 11.17 6.90 16.96
N GLN A 209 12.32 6.77 17.62
CA GLN A 209 13.66 6.81 17.01
C GLN A 209 13.98 5.53 16.24
N LEU A 210 13.65 4.35 16.77
CA LEU A 210 13.77 3.06 16.07
C LEU A 210 12.83 2.98 14.88
N ALA A 211 11.63 3.57 14.95
CA ALA A 211 10.77 3.73 13.78
C ALA A 211 11.40 4.65 12.72
N ARG A 212 12.22 5.63 13.13
CA ARG A 212 13.04 6.45 12.22
C ARG A 212 14.29 5.73 11.70
N GLU A 213 14.94 4.88 12.49
CA GLU A 213 16.18 4.17 12.14
C GLU A 213 15.93 2.89 11.33
N TYR A 214 14.81 2.18 11.54
CA TYR A 214 14.39 1.09 10.64
C TYR A 214 14.14 1.60 9.20
N ASN A 215 13.92 2.91 9.08
CA ASN A 215 13.80 3.64 7.84
C ASN A 215 15.15 4.24 7.34
N GLN A 216 16.26 3.90 8.00
CA GLN A 216 17.66 4.18 7.61
C GLN A 216 18.47 2.92 7.29
N SER A 217 17.99 1.71 7.62
CA SER A 217 18.68 0.44 7.36
C SER A 217 18.07 -0.42 6.24
N SER A 218 17.24 0.15 5.37
CA SER A 218 16.71 -0.47 4.14
C SER A 218 16.62 0.59 3.05
#